data_AF-A0A367JSG6-F1
#
_entry.id   AF-A0A367JSG6-F1
#
_cell.length_a   1.000
_cell.length_b   1.000
_cell.length_c   1.000
_cell.angle_alpha   90.00
_cell.angle_beta   90.00
_cell.angle_gamma   90.00
#
_symmetry.space_group_name_H-M   'P 1'
#
loop_
_entity.id
_entity.type
_entity.pdbx_description
1 polymer ?
#
loop_
_entity_poly.entity_id
_entity_poly.type
_entity_poly.pdbx_seq_one_letter_code
_entity_poly.pdbx_strand_id
1 'polypeptide(L)'
;QHNPQVRNQSRMSVEQYIRNLSGVNNKGDFSKEYLTAIYQAIQQDEILMPEEHEGLLGFNYAWKQLQHRSESAGLFEPCSTLVYDQFMFKLIWKPLMAAISCAFTTAQDDNTLEKAITAFRHCATLAANFELVDVFDSIILNLAQTTGLLDNPAFAGPDPIVDVAGQKFVVSKLAVKFGHNYKGQLAAVVLFTVVTRYGDSLRKSWTKVLEIIKNLFLNSLLPNAMLRVEDFLSRTRDIPLKPKISKLSKQTARRDGSLLSTLSSYLLSPYSSDEAYSRDPTEEEVEMTMCAVDCVTACKLQELFADVTSFSLETQKCLLTAVRSVGYNEKEMEKSTITIPYDPVAALFLEFMVTITIRNAERIEKLWPYAADYILGILSFAEKQSVLVVERAVVGLLRLCICAASRNVLLDKILKCLTILRDFPPSVTQTVAEQIMTGATSLSSVQSEYRNDPEFCELILELKNITPEN
;
A
#
# COMPACT_ATOMS: atom_id res chain seq x y z
N GLN A 1 -10.41 -42.38 -32.03
CA GLN A 1 -9.08 -42.47 -32.66
C GLN A 1 -8.03 -41.63 -31.94
N HIS A 2 -8.39 -40.50 -31.33
CA HIS A 2 -7.42 -39.53 -30.77
C HIS A 2 -7.32 -39.50 -29.23
N ASN A 3 -8.21 -40.18 -28.51
CA ASN A 3 -8.15 -40.24 -27.04
C ASN A 3 -6.82 -40.88 -26.55
N PRO A 4 -6.01 -40.15 -25.73
CA PRO A 4 -4.70 -40.61 -25.28
C PRO A 4 -4.77 -41.76 -24.25
N GLN A 5 -5.91 -41.95 -23.59
CA GLN A 5 -6.12 -43.05 -22.63
C GLN A 5 -6.38 -44.40 -23.34
N VAL A 6 -6.74 -44.37 -24.63
CA VAL A 6 -6.99 -45.58 -25.41
C VAL A 6 -5.70 -46.06 -26.06
N ARG A 7 -5.24 -47.24 -25.64
CA ARG A 7 -4.05 -47.92 -26.21
C ARG A 7 -4.22 -48.11 -27.72
N ASN A 8 -3.13 -47.92 -28.47
CA ASN A 8 -3.13 -48.02 -29.94
C ASN A 8 -3.71 -49.34 -30.47
N GLN A 9 -3.42 -50.47 -29.80
CA GLN A 9 -3.94 -51.80 -30.17
C GLN A 9 -5.45 -51.97 -29.94
N SER A 10 -6.05 -51.11 -29.11
CA SER A 10 -7.49 -51.12 -28.79
C SER A 10 -8.27 -50.11 -29.63
N ARG A 11 -7.61 -49.37 -30.52
CA ARG A 11 -8.27 -48.45 -31.46
C ARG A 11 -8.94 -49.26 -32.57
N MET A 12 -10.14 -48.84 -32.95
CA MET A 12 -10.93 -49.50 -34.00
C MET A 12 -10.16 -49.48 -35.32
N SER A 13 -10.04 -50.61 -36.02
CA SER A 13 -9.44 -50.67 -37.36
C SER A 13 -10.42 -50.23 -38.46
N VAL A 14 -9.93 -49.95 -39.66
CA VAL A 14 -10.79 -49.59 -40.81
C VAL A 14 -11.75 -50.72 -41.17
N GLU A 15 -11.33 -51.98 -41.06
CA GLU A 15 -12.18 -53.14 -41.31
C GLU A 15 -13.27 -53.29 -40.26
N GLN A 16 -12.95 -52.98 -38.99
CA GLN A 16 -13.93 -52.95 -37.91
C GLN A 16 -14.93 -51.80 -38.09
N TYR A 17 -14.46 -50.63 -38.52
CA TYR A 17 -15.32 -49.48 -38.84
C TYR A 17 -16.30 -49.80 -39.98
N ILE A 18 -15.81 -50.41 -41.07
CA ILE A 18 -16.66 -50.85 -42.20
C ILE A 18 -17.69 -51.89 -41.73
N ARG A 19 -17.27 -52.87 -40.92
CA ARG A 19 -18.16 -53.91 -40.40
C ARG A 19 -19.25 -53.34 -39.49
N ASN A 20 -18.90 -52.39 -38.62
CA ASN A 20 -19.84 -51.75 -37.70
C ASN A 20 -20.93 -50.95 -38.42
N LEU A 21 -20.67 -50.51 -39.65
CA LEU A 21 -21.63 -49.75 -40.47
C LEU A 21 -22.30 -50.61 -41.56
N SER A 22 -22.23 -51.94 -41.47
CA SER A 22 -22.95 -52.83 -42.38
C SER A 22 -24.47 -52.77 -42.16
N GLY A 23 -25.23 -52.77 -43.25
CA GLY A 23 -26.70 -52.74 -43.24
C GLY A 23 -27.33 -51.40 -42.84
N VAL A 24 -26.55 -50.37 -42.52
CA VAL A 24 -27.08 -49.07 -42.05
C VAL A 24 -27.35 -48.06 -43.17
N ASN A 25 -27.11 -48.42 -44.44
CA ASN A 25 -27.42 -47.60 -45.62
C ASN A 25 -28.72 -48.10 -46.29
N ASN A 26 -29.88 -47.77 -45.72
CA ASN A 26 -31.20 -48.25 -46.21
C ASN A 26 -31.27 -49.79 -46.33
N LYS A 27 -30.81 -50.53 -45.31
CA LYS A 27 -30.66 -51.99 -45.28
C LYS A 27 -29.57 -52.56 -46.21
N GLY A 28 -28.78 -51.71 -46.85
CA GLY A 28 -27.57 -52.07 -47.59
C GLY A 28 -26.30 -51.54 -46.92
N ASP A 29 -25.17 -51.74 -47.59
CA ASP A 29 -23.85 -51.28 -47.16
C ASP A 29 -23.44 -50.00 -47.88
N PHE A 30 -22.61 -49.17 -47.23
CA PHE A 30 -21.87 -48.12 -47.92
C PHE A 30 -20.69 -48.71 -48.70
N SER A 31 -20.17 -48.01 -49.72
CA SER A 31 -18.98 -48.48 -50.42
C SER A 31 -17.76 -48.48 -49.50
N LYS A 32 -16.86 -49.44 -49.69
CA LYS A 32 -15.66 -49.59 -48.87
C LYS A 32 -14.74 -48.39 -49.02
N GLU A 33 -14.63 -47.86 -50.24
CA GLU A 33 -13.82 -46.69 -50.56
C GLU A 33 -14.31 -45.45 -49.81
N TYR A 34 -15.64 -45.25 -49.76
CA TYR A 34 -16.25 -44.13 -49.04
C TYR A 34 -16.00 -44.20 -47.53
N LEU A 35 -16.25 -45.35 -46.90
CA LEU A 35 -16.00 -45.53 -45.47
C LEU A 35 -14.51 -45.46 -45.12
N THR A 36 -13.64 -45.96 -46.00
CA THR A 36 -12.18 -45.86 -45.84
C THR A 36 -11.73 -44.41 -45.89
N ALA A 37 -12.24 -43.61 -46.82
CA ALA A 37 -11.92 -42.19 -46.92
C ALA A 37 -12.35 -41.42 -45.66
N ILE A 38 -13.56 -41.67 -45.14
CA ILE A 38 -14.03 -41.05 -43.89
C ILE A 38 -13.14 -41.47 -42.71
N TYR A 39 -12.84 -42.76 -42.59
CA TYR A 39 -12.00 -43.27 -41.51
C TYR A 39 -10.60 -42.62 -41.53
N GLN A 40 -9.98 -42.52 -42.71
CA GLN A 40 -8.68 -41.88 -42.87
C GLN A 40 -8.74 -40.38 -42.57
N ALA A 41 -9.80 -39.68 -42.99
CA ALA A 41 -10.00 -38.28 -42.64
C ALA A 41 -10.10 -38.08 -41.12
N ILE A 42 -10.91 -38.90 -40.43
CA ILE A 42 -11.03 -38.86 -38.95
C ILE A 42 -9.72 -39.27 -38.26
N GLN A 43 -8.92 -40.15 -38.87
CA GLN A 43 -7.63 -40.56 -38.32
C GLN A 43 -6.57 -39.47 -38.47
N GLN A 44 -6.60 -38.71 -39.57
CA GLN A 44 -5.66 -37.63 -39.85
C GLN A 44 -6.05 -36.33 -39.15
N ASP A 45 -7.35 -36.02 -39.10
CA ASP A 45 -7.90 -34.80 -38.54
C ASP A 45 -8.87 -35.14 -37.41
N GLU A 46 -8.57 -34.64 -36.22
CA GLU A 46 -9.39 -34.89 -35.02
C GLU A 46 -10.67 -34.06 -35.09
N ILE A 47 -11.82 -34.71 -34.88
CA ILE A 47 -13.08 -33.99 -34.66
C ILE A 47 -13.02 -33.36 -33.27
N LEU A 48 -12.82 -32.05 -33.22
CA LEU A 48 -12.69 -31.30 -31.97
C LEU A 48 -14.05 -31.04 -31.32
N MET A 49 -14.20 -31.49 -30.07
CA MET A 49 -15.34 -31.17 -29.21
C MET A 49 -14.91 -30.05 -28.23
N PRO A 50 -15.51 -28.85 -28.29
CA PRO A 50 -15.07 -27.69 -27.50
C PRO A 50 -15.07 -27.94 -25.99
N GLU A 51 -16.03 -28.73 -25.52
CA GLU A 51 -16.19 -29.07 -24.10
C GLU A 51 -15.13 -30.07 -23.59
N GLU A 52 -14.42 -30.76 -24.50
CA GLU A 52 -13.44 -31.81 -24.17
C GLU A 52 -11.98 -31.33 -24.20
N HIS A 53 -11.73 -30.09 -24.65
CA HIS A 53 -10.39 -29.53 -24.78
C HIS A 53 -10.22 -28.22 -24.00
N GLU A 54 -9.55 -28.30 -22.84
CA GLU A 54 -9.01 -27.12 -22.16
C GLU A 54 -7.72 -26.63 -22.87
N GLY A 55 -7.54 -25.31 -23.03
CA GLY A 55 -6.34 -24.70 -23.61
C GLY A 55 -6.51 -24.11 -25.03
N LEU A 56 -5.39 -23.96 -25.76
CA LEU A 56 -5.31 -23.18 -27.01
C LEU A 56 -6.20 -23.75 -28.14
N LEU A 57 -6.35 -25.07 -28.21
CA LEU A 57 -7.13 -25.74 -29.25
C LEU A 57 -8.64 -25.46 -29.10
N GLY A 58 -9.16 -25.59 -27.87
CA GLY A 58 -10.54 -25.22 -27.54
C GLY A 58 -10.81 -23.73 -27.76
N PHE A 59 -9.86 -22.87 -27.37
CA PHE A 59 -9.95 -21.42 -27.64
C PHE A 59 -10.03 -21.12 -29.14
N ASN A 60 -9.13 -21.70 -29.95
CA ASN A 60 -9.10 -21.46 -31.40
C ASN A 60 -10.39 -21.91 -32.08
N TYR A 61 -10.96 -23.04 -31.66
CA TYR A 61 -12.26 -23.48 -32.15
C TYR A 61 -13.36 -22.49 -31.76
N ALA A 62 -13.46 -22.14 -30.47
CA ALA A 62 -14.48 -21.20 -29.97
C ALA A 62 -14.38 -19.83 -30.67
N TRP A 63 -13.15 -19.35 -30.92
CA TRP A 63 -12.89 -18.12 -31.66
C TRP A 63 -13.36 -18.21 -33.12
N LYS A 64 -13.03 -19.29 -33.84
CA LYS A 64 -13.52 -19.52 -35.21
C LYS A 64 -15.05 -19.60 -35.25
N GLN A 65 -15.67 -20.25 -34.27
CA GLN A 65 -17.12 -20.34 -34.20
C GLN A 65 -17.76 -18.98 -33.92
N LEU A 66 -17.14 -18.15 -33.07
CA LEU A 66 -17.58 -16.77 -32.84
C LEU A 66 -17.49 -15.94 -34.12
N GLN A 67 -16.38 -16.03 -34.87
CA GLN A 67 -16.21 -15.37 -36.16
C GLN A 67 -17.31 -15.78 -37.15
N HIS A 68 -17.59 -17.08 -37.26
CA HIS A 68 -18.66 -17.58 -38.13
C HIS A 68 -20.05 -17.08 -37.68
N ARG A 69 -20.32 -17.03 -36.37
CA ARG A 69 -21.59 -16.49 -35.84
C ARG A 69 -21.71 -14.99 -36.11
N SER A 70 -20.60 -14.24 -36.10
CA SER A 70 -20.64 -12.80 -36.37
C SER A 70 -21.11 -12.48 -37.79
N GLU A 71 -20.91 -13.37 -38.76
CA GLU A 71 -21.41 -13.21 -40.13
C GLU A 71 -22.95 -13.19 -40.19
N SER A 72 -23.61 -13.82 -39.22
CA SER A 72 -25.07 -13.94 -39.14
C SER A 72 -25.70 -13.02 -38.08
N ALA A 73 -24.90 -12.27 -37.31
CA ALA A 73 -25.37 -11.51 -36.15
C ALA A 73 -26.12 -10.20 -36.52
N GLY A 74 -26.25 -9.89 -37.82
CA GLY A 74 -26.89 -8.67 -38.31
C GLY A 74 -25.92 -7.49 -38.39
N LEU A 75 -26.45 -6.32 -38.78
CA LEU A 75 -25.66 -5.09 -38.85
C LEU A 75 -25.36 -4.59 -37.43
N PHE A 76 -24.09 -4.31 -37.16
CA PHE A 76 -23.70 -3.59 -35.95
C PHE A 76 -24.16 -2.14 -36.06
N GLU A 77 -25.17 -1.77 -35.26
CA GLU A 77 -25.62 -0.39 -35.17
C GLU A 77 -24.84 0.34 -34.05
N PRO A 78 -24.00 1.33 -34.39
CA PRO A 78 -23.33 2.13 -33.38
C PRO A 78 -24.37 2.97 -32.64
N CYS A 79 -24.59 2.69 -31.36
CA CYS A 79 -25.49 3.47 -30.53
C CYS A 79 -24.71 4.66 -29.92
N SER A 80 -25.06 5.89 -30.30
CA SER A 80 -24.44 7.12 -29.78
C SER A 80 -25.02 7.55 -28.43
N THR A 81 -25.09 6.64 -27.47
CA THR A 81 -25.58 6.93 -26.12
C THR A 81 -24.65 6.37 -25.05
N LEU A 82 -24.38 7.18 -24.02
CA LEU A 82 -23.55 6.79 -22.86
C LEU A 82 -24.37 6.09 -21.77
N VAL A 83 -25.70 5.99 -21.94
CA VAL A 83 -26.62 5.46 -20.92
C VAL A 83 -26.31 4.01 -20.55
N TYR A 84 -25.75 3.24 -21.48
CA TYR A 84 -25.44 1.84 -21.26
C TYR A 84 -24.03 1.60 -20.73
N ASP A 85 -23.13 2.59 -20.77
CA ASP A 85 -21.69 2.38 -20.52
C ASP A 85 -21.42 1.85 -19.11
N GLN A 86 -22.08 2.43 -18.10
CA GLN A 86 -21.93 1.95 -16.73
C GLN A 86 -22.44 0.51 -16.58
N PHE A 87 -23.57 0.17 -17.21
CA PHE A 87 -24.14 -1.18 -17.15
C PHE A 87 -23.25 -2.19 -17.87
N MET A 88 -22.78 -1.85 -19.07
CA MET A 88 -21.85 -2.66 -19.84
C MET A 88 -20.56 -2.90 -19.06
N PHE A 89 -19.96 -1.85 -18.49
CA PHE A 89 -18.75 -1.99 -17.69
C PHE A 89 -18.97 -2.84 -16.43
N LYS A 90 -20.10 -2.67 -15.72
CA LYS A 90 -20.48 -3.52 -14.57
C LYS A 90 -20.58 -5.01 -14.94
N LEU A 91 -20.99 -5.35 -16.16
CA LEU A 91 -21.08 -6.73 -16.62
C LEU A 91 -19.71 -7.34 -16.96
N ILE A 92 -18.80 -6.55 -17.53
CA ILE A 92 -17.55 -7.07 -18.11
C ILE A 92 -16.30 -6.85 -17.25
N TRP A 93 -16.32 -6.00 -16.23
CA TRP A 93 -15.09 -5.58 -15.56
C TRP A 93 -14.32 -6.74 -14.91
N LYS A 94 -14.99 -7.78 -14.41
CA LYS A 94 -14.33 -8.95 -13.81
C LYS A 94 -13.50 -9.75 -14.83
N PRO A 95 -14.09 -10.28 -15.93
CA PRO A 95 -13.31 -10.97 -16.95
C PRO A 95 -12.30 -10.04 -17.63
N LEU A 96 -12.61 -8.75 -17.79
CA LEU A 96 -11.67 -7.76 -18.30
C LEU A 96 -10.43 -7.64 -17.39
N MET A 97 -10.62 -7.48 -16.08
CA MET A 97 -9.53 -7.41 -15.11
C MET A 97 -8.71 -8.69 -15.05
N ALA A 98 -9.35 -9.86 -15.13
CA ALA A 98 -8.65 -11.13 -15.20
C ALA A 98 -7.78 -11.23 -16.46
N ALA A 99 -8.30 -10.81 -17.62
CA ALA A 99 -7.56 -10.81 -18.88
C ALA A 99 -6.39 -9.81 -18.85
N ILE A 100 -6.60 -8.59 -18.33
CA ILE A 100 -5.54 -7.58 -18.20
C ILE A 100 -4.45 -8.07 -17.25
N SER A 101 -4.83 -8.63 -16.09
CA SER A 101 -3.88 -9.18 -15.12
C SER A 101 -3.08 -10.36 -15.70
N CYS A 102 -3.72 -11.23 -16.48
CA CYS A 102 -3.05 -12.31 -17.20
C CYS A 102 -2.06 -11.74 -18.22
N ALA A 103 -2.51 -10.84 -19.10
CA ALA A 103 -1.65 -10.19 -20.09
C ALA A 103 -0.44 -9.49 -19.44
N PHE A 104 -0.65 -8.76 -18.34
CA PHE A 104 0.43 -8.10 -17.61
C PHE A 104 1.44 -9.11 -17.04
N THR A 105 0.95 -10.16 -16.39
CA THR A 105 1.81 -11.18 -15.74
C THR A 105 2.52 -12.08 -16.74
N THR A 106 1.94 -12.38 -17.90
CA THR A 106 2.52 -13.28 -18.92
C THR A 106 3.26 -12.58 -20.05
N ALA A 107 3.12 -11.25 -20.21
CA ALA A 107 3.78 -10.51 -21.30
C ALA A 107 5.30 -10.73 -21.33
N GLN A 108 5.84 -10.95 -22.53
CA GLN A 108 7.27 -11.10 -22.78
C GLN A 108 7.87 -9.90 -23.51
N ASP A 109 7.03 -8.99 -24.00
CA ASP A 109 7.43 -7.77 -24.72
C ASP A 109 6.79 -6.51 -24.11
N ASP A 110 7.47 -5.38 -24.31
CA ASP A 110 7.07 -4.09 -23.74
C ASP A 110 5.77 -3.56 -24.33
N ASN A 111 5.45 -3.87 -25.59
CA ASN A 111 4.21 -3.44 -26.24
C ASN A 111 2.97 -4.06 -25.57
N THR A 112 3.05 -5.34 -25.20
CA THR A 112 1.97 -6.04 -24.49
C THR A 112 1.85 -5.50 -23.07
N LEU A 113 2.98 -5.23 -22.39
CA LEU A 113 2.98 -4.58 -21.07
C LEU A 113 2.35 -3.19 -21.12
N GLU A 114 2.72 -2.35 -22.09
CA GLU A 114 2.19 -0.99 -22.27
C GLU A 114 0.68 -1.01 -22.50
N LYS A 115 0.18 -1.95 -23.32
CA LYS A 115 -1.26 -2.14 -23.54
C LYS A 115 -1.97 -2.56 -22.25
N ALA A 116 -1.40 -3.48 -21.48
CA ALA A 116 -1.97 -3.90 -20.20
C ALA A 116 -1.98 -2.75 -19.17
N ILE A 117 -0.91 -1.96 -19.09
CA ILE A 117 -0.83 -0.75 -18.25
C ILE A 117 -1.91 0.26 -18.64
N THR A 118 -2.04 0.53 -19.93
CA THR A 118 -3.05 1.43 -20.46
C THR A 118 -4.46 0.93 -20.13
N ALA A 119 -4.69 -0.39 -20.25
CA ALA A 119 -5.96 -1.01 -19.90
C ALA A 119 -6.29 -0.88 -18.40
N PHE A 120 -5.33 -1.07 -17.49
CA PHE A 120 -5.52 -0.80 -16.06
C PHE A 120 -5.92 0.66 -15.81
N ARG A 121 -5.24 1.62 -16.45
CA ARG A 121 -5.54 3.06 -16.32
C ARG A 121 -6.94 3.41 -16.84
N HIS A 122 -7.36 2.82 -17.95
CA HIS A 122 -8.71 2.99 -18.49
C HIS A 122 -9.76 2.39 -17.55
N CYS A 123 -9.55 1.18 -17.04
CA CYS A 123 -10.46 0.56 -16.07
C CYS A 123 -10.60 1.41 -14.81
N ALA A 124 -9.50 1.95 -14.29
CA ALA A 124 -9.51 2.83 -13.12
C ALA A 124 -10.26 4.14 -13.40
N THR A 125 -10.05 4.73 -14.58
CA THR A 125 -10.74 5.96 -15.01
C THR A 125 -12.25 5.73 -15.14
N LEU A 126 -12.67 4.62 -15.75
CA LEU A 126 -14.09 4.26 -15.85
C LEU A 126 -14.70 3.98 -14.47
N ALA A 127 -13.99 3.22 -13.62
CA ALA A 127 -14.45 2.93 -12.26
C ALA A 127 -14.61 4.22 -11.44
N ALA A 128 -13.69 5.17 -11.53
CA ALA A 128 -13.81 6.46 -10.88
C ALA A 128 -14.97 7.30 -11.44
N ASN A 129 -15.07 7.42 -12.77
CA ASN A 129 -16.11 8.21 -13.45
C ASN A 129 -17.53 7.69 -13.19
N PHE A 130 -17.69 6.37 -13.07
CA PHE A 130 -18.97 5.73 -12.78
C PHE A 130 -19.21 5.48 -11.28
N GLU A 131 -18.33 5.99 -10.41
CA GLU A 131 -18.39 5.84 -8.95
C GLU A 131 -18.48 4.37 -8.49
N LEU A 132 -17.79 3.47 -9.20
CA LEU A 132 -17.75 2.04 -8.93
C LEU A 132 -16.60 1.70 -7.99
N VAL A 133 -16.78 2.06 -6.73
CA VAL A 133 -15.80 1.88 -5.65
C VAL A 133 -15.26 0.45 -5.57
N ASP A 134 -16.13 -0.57 -5.61
CA ASP A 134 -15.70 -1.98 -5.50
C ASP A 134 -14.80 -2.40 -6.67
N VAL A 135 -15.05 -1.86 -7.87
CA VAL A 135 -14.23 -2.09 -9.06
C VAL A 135 -12.87 -1.41 -8.89
N PHE A 136 -12.88 -0.16 -8.41
CA PHE A 136 -11.65 0.59 -8.16
C PHE A 136 -10.78 -0.07 -7.10
N ASP A 137 -11.36 -0.45 -5.95
CA ASP A 137 -10.67 -1.19 -4.89
C ASP A 137 -10.07 -2.50 -5.42
N SER A 138 -10.78 -3.22 -6.31
CA SER A 138 -10.29 -4.46 -6.93
C SER A 138 -9.09 -4.23 -7.87
N ILE A 139 -9.10 -3.13 -8.64
CA ILE A 139 -7.98 -2.74 -9.49
C ILE A 139 -6.74 -2.46 -8.64
N ILE A 140 -6.89 -1.66 -7.58
CA ILE A 140 -5.77 -1.32 -6.70
C ILE A 140 -5.25 -2.54 -5.96
N LEU A 141 -6.13 -3.44 -5.52
CA LEU A 141 -5.70 -4.69 -4.87
C LEU A 141 -4.86 -5.57 -5.82
N ASN A 142 -5.30 -5.73 -7.07
CA ASN A 142 -4.57 -6.52 -8.06
C ASN A 142 -3.20 -5.90 -8.39
N LEU A 143 -3.13 -4.58 -8.58
CA LEU A 143 -1.86 -3.88 -8.79
C LEU A 143 -0.95 -4.01 -7.56
N ALA A 144 -1.50 -3.84 -6.35
CA ALA A 144 -0.76 -3.91 -5.09
C ALA A 144 -0.11 -5.29 -4.90
N GLN A 145 -0.84 -6.38 -5.16
CA GLN A 145 -0.30 -7.74 -5.14
C GLN A 145 0.81 -7.92 -6.18
N THR A 146 0.62 -7.38 -7.39
CA THR A 146 1.58 -7.48 -8.49
C THR A 146 2.90 -6.75 -8.21
N THR A 147 2.89 -5.70 -7.38
CA THR A 147 4.12 -4.99 -7.00
C THR A 147 5.15 -5.89 -6.29
N GLY A 148 4.69 -6.90 -5.56
CA GLY A 148 5.53 -7.69 -4.64
C GLY A 148 5.97 -6.91 -3.39
N LEU A 149 5.51 -5.68 -3.17
CA LEU A 149 5.88 -4.84 -2.03
C LEU A 149 5.06 -5.12 -0.76
N LEU A 150 4.00 -5.92 -0.86
CA LEU A 150 3.19 -6.35 0.30
C LEU A 150 3.90 -7.42 1.14
N ASP A 151 4.75 -8.22 0.51
CA ASP A 151 5.47 -9.32 1.16
C ASP A 151 6.76 -8.79 1.79
N ASN A 152 6.70 -8.43 3.08
CA ASN A 152 7.90 -8.05 3.83
C ASN A 152 8.52 -9.30 4.49
N PRO A 153 9.67 -9.82 4.01
CA PRO A 153 10.32 -10.95 4.66
C PRO A 153 10.74 -10.57 6.10
N ALA A 154 10.60 -11.52 7.03
CA ALA A 154 10.95 -11.30 8.43
C ALA A 154 12.41 -10.82 8.58
N PHE A 155 12.62 -9.90 9.53
CA PHE A 155 13.91 -9.27 9.82
C PHE A 155 14.99 -10.33 10.08
N ALA A 156 16.02 -10.37 9.23
CA ALA A 156 17.08 -11.39 9.26
C ALA A 156 18.42 -10.85 9.80
N GLY A 157 18.41 -9.67 10.42
CA GLY A 157 19.62 -8.95 10.85
C GLY A 157 19.69 -7.54 10.24
N PRO A 158 20.74 -6.76 10.57
CA PRO A 158 20.94 -5.43 10.01
C PRO A 158 21.26 -5.51 8.51
N ASP A 159 20.56 -4.72 7.70
CA ASP A 159 20.85 -4.61 6.27
C ASP A 159 22.15 -3.82 6.02
N PRO A 160 22.96 -4.19 5.01
CA PRO A 160 24.17 -3.47 4.66
C PRO A 160 23.88 -2.07 4.11
N ILE A 161 24.86 -1.17 4.26
CA ILE A 161 24.79 0.21 3.78
C ILE A 161 25.92 0.45 2.79
N VAL A 162 25.59 0.99 1.63
CA VAL A 162 26.55 1.32 0.57
C VAL A 162 26.55 2.81 0.29
N ASP A 163 27.69 3.34 -0.15
CA ASP A 163 27.81 4.70 -0.65
C ASP A 163 27.79 4.67 -2.19
N VAL A 164 26.81 5.34 -2.79
CA VAL A 164 26.67 5.53 -4.23
C VAL A 164 26.63 7.02 -4.50
N ALA A 165 27.64 7.52 -5.21
CA ALA A 165 27.77 8.94 -5.56
C ALA A 165 27.71 9.93 -4.37
N GLY A 166 28.23 9.54 -3.19
CA GLY A 166 28.23 10.35 -1.98
C GLY A 166 26.93 10.30 -1.19
N GLN A 167 25.99 9.42 -1.57
CA GLN A 167 24.75 9.16 -0.87
C GLN A 167 24.73 7.73 -0.34
N LYS A 168 24.28 7.58 0.91
CA LYS A 168 24.20 6.27 1.57
C LYS A 168 22.85 5.62 1.35
N PHE A 169 22.85 4.36 0.90
CA PHE A 169 21.66 3.57 0.66
C PHE A 169 21.68 2.27 1.46
N VAL A 170 20.51 1.87 1.97
CA VAL A 170 20.32 0.59 2.65
C VAL A 170 19.97 -0.46 1.61
N VAL A 171 20.75 -1.55 1.55
CA VAL A 171 20.55 -2.66 0.61
C VAL A 171 19.72 -3.73 1.30
N SER A 172 18.40 -3.54 1.32
CA SER A 172 17.47 -4.48 1.93
C SER A 172 17.05 -5.60 0.97
N LYS A 173 16.70 -6.76 1.51
CA LYS A 173 16.19 -7.89 0.70
C LYS A 173 14.94 -7.52 -0.11
N LEU A 174 14.09 -6.65 0.43
CA LEU A 174 12.90 -6.17 -0.29
C LEU A 174 13.31 -5.26 -1.46
N ALA A 175 14.27 -4.34 -1.26
CA ALA A 175 14.76 -3.48 -2.33
C ALA A 175 15.37 -4.29 -3.48
N VAL A 176 16.22 -5.28 -3.17
CA VAL A 176 16.85 -6.14 -4.19
C VAL A 176 15.80 -6.95 -4.98
N LYS A 177 14.81 -7.54 -4.29
CA LYS A 177 13.73 -8.30 -4.94
C LYS A 177 12.85 -7.42 -5.82
N PHE A 178 12.50 -6.22 -5.34
CA PHE A 178 11.70 -5.27 -6.10
C PHE A 178 12.48 -4.71 -7.31
N GLY A 179 13.78 -4.47 -7.15
CA GLY A 179 14.70 -4.08 -8.21
C GLY A 179 14.77 -5.09 -9.36
N HIS A 180 14.78 -6.38 -9.03
CA HIS A 180 14.67 -7.46 -10.03
C HIS A 180 13.29 -7.55 -10.69
N ASN A 181 12.23 -7.17 -9.98
CA ASN A 181 10.86 -7.31 -10.44
C ASN A 181 10.42 -6.13 -11.34
N TYR A 182 10.88 -6.13 -12.59
CA TYR A 182 10.53 -5.11 -13.59
C TYR A 182 9.00 -4.89 -13.71
N LYS A 183 8.21 -5.96 -13.74
CA LYS A 183 6.74 -5.86 -13.79
C LYS A 183 6.14 -5.29 -12.51
N GLY A 184 6.70 -5.64 -11.36
CA GLY A 184 6.32 -5.05 -10.07
C GLY A 184 6.58 -3.55 -10.01
N GLN A 185 7.70 -3.09 -10.58
CA GLN A 185 8.02 -1.67 -10.69
C GLN A 185 7.00 -0.91 -11.55
N LEU A 186 6.66 -1.46 -12.73
CA LEU A 186 5.61 -0.88 -13.58
C LEU A 186 4.26 -0.87 -12.86
N ALA A 187 3.90 -1.94 -12.16
CA ALA A 187 2.67 -2.01 -11.38
C ALA A 187 2.63 -0.96 -10.26
N ALA A 188 3.75 -0.71 -9.58
CA ALA A 188 3.86 0.32 -8.53
C ALA A 188 3.64 1.72 -9.11
N VAL A 189 4.29 2.05 -10.23
CA VAL A 189 4.11 3.34 -10.92
C VAL A 189 2.65 3.54 -11.33
N VAL A 190 1.99 2.52 -11.89
CA VAL A 190 0.58 2.60 -12.29
C VAL A 190 -0.33 2.75 -11.06
N LEU A 191 -0.09 1.96 -10.00
CA LEU A 191 -0.85 2.01 -8.76
C LEU A 191 -0.82 3.42 -8.17
N PHE A 192 0.37 3.99 -7.94
CA PHE A 192 0.48 5.31 -7.32
C PHE A 192 0.01 6.42 -8.25
N THR A 193 0.20 6.31 -9.56
CA THR A 193 -0.38 7.26 -10.52
C THR A 193 -1.92 7.29 -10.44
N VAL A 194 -2.55 6.12 -10.36
CA VAL A 194 -4.01 6.01 -10.29
C VAL A 194 -4.54 6.48 -8.94
N VAL A 195 -3.90 6.08 -7.83
CA VAL A 195 -4.34 6.46 -6.48
C VAL A 195 -4.16 7.96 -6.24
N THR A 196 -3.05 8.56 -6.68
CA THR A 196 -2.85 10.02 -6.56
C THR A 196 -3.92 10.79 -7.33
N ARG A 197 -4.33 10.31 -8.52
CA ARG A 197 -5.32 11.00 -9.35
C ARG A 197 -6.76 10.79 -8.92
N TYR A 198 -7.11 9.58 -8.46
CA TYR A 198 -8.49 9.17 -8.20
C TYR A 198 -8.68 8.62 -6.77
N GLY A 199 -7.88 9.08 -5.80
CA GLY A 199 -7.88 8.58 -4.44
C GLY A 199 -9.25 8.66 -3.74
N ASP A 200 -10.12 9.60 -4.15
CA ASP A 200 -11.49 9.69 -3.64
C ASP A 200 -12.40 8.52 -4.05
N SER A 201 -12.00 7.70 -5.03
CA SER A 201 -12.72 6.47 -5.41
C SER A 201 -12.30 5.25 -4.58
N LEU A 202 -11.27 5.37 -3.74
CA LEU A 202 -10.72 4.27 -2.95
C LEU A 202 -11.42 4.15 -1.59
N ARG A 203 -11.67 2.92 -1.12
CA ARG A 203 -12.19 2.66 0.24
C ARG A 203 -11.32 1.62 0.93
N LYS A 204 -11.60 0.34 0.72
CA LYS A 204 -10.98 -0.77 1.47
C LYS A 204 -9.51 -0.95 1.09
N SER A 205 -9.14 -0.60 -0.14
CA SER A 205 -7.78 -0.78 -0.63
C SER A 205 -6.80 0.29 -0.15
N TRP A 206 -7.24 1.32 0.58
CA TRP A 206 -6.34 2.23 1.32
C TRP A 206 -5.39 1.46 2.24
N THR A 207 -5.88 0.41 2.91
CA THR A 207 -5.04 -0.44 3.76
C THR A 207 -3.87 -1.05 2.97
N LYS A 208 -4.07 -1.46 1.72
CA LYS A 208 -3.01 -2.04 0.88
C LYS A 208 -2.00 -1.00 0.40
N VAL A 209 -2.48 0.18 0.01
CA VAL A 209 -1.59 1.31 -0.34
C VAL A 209 -0.70 1.68 0.86
N LEU A 210 -1.30 1.78 2.05
CA LEU A 210 -0.58 2.10 3.28
C LEU A 210 0.36 0.98 3.75
N GLU A 211 -0.01 -0.29 3.57
CA GLU A 211 0.88 -1.43 3.81
C GLU A 211 2.14 -1.36 2.94
N ILE A 212 2.01 -0.99 1.65
CA ILE A 212 3.15 -0.76 0.76
C ILE A 212 4.03 0.38 1.30
N ILE A 213 3.43 1.52 1.68
CA ILE A 213 4.17 2.67 2.23
C ILE A 213 4.92 2.27 3.51
N LYS A 214 4.28 1.51 4.40
CA LYS A 214 4.91 0.96 5.60
C LYS A 214 6.12 0.11 5.25
N ASN A 215 6.00 -0.79 4.28
CA ASN A 215 7.10 -1.69 3.91
C ASN A 215 8.25 -0.93 3.23
N LEU A 216 7.96 0.07 2.39
CA LEU A 216 8.96 0.97 1.83
C LEU A 216 9.68 1.76 2.92
N PHE A 217 8.96 2.22 3.95
CA PHE A 217 9.54 2.93 5.08
C PHE A 217 10.50 2.05 5.88
N LEU A 218 10.07 0.85 6.26
CA LEU A 218 10.89 -0.10 7.02
C LEU A 218 12.16 -0.52 6.27
N ASN A 219 12.13 -0.47 4.93
CA ASN A 219 13.26 -0.81 4.07
C ASN A 219 14.02 0.44 3.57
N SER A 220 13.81 1.61 4.18
CA SER A 220 14.52 2.87 3.88
C SER A 220 14.40 3.36 2.44
N LEU A 221 13.27 3.08 1.78
CA LEU A 221 12.99 3.45 0.39
C LEU A 221 12.06 4.67 0.25
N LEU A 222 11.40 5.12 1.32
CA LEU A 222 10.50 6.28 1.22
C LEU A 222 11.27 7.59 0.96
N PRO A 223 10.67 8.53 0.19
CA PRO A 223 11.24 9.85 0.01
C PRO A 223 11.41 10.61 1.34
N ASN A 224 12.54 11.30 1.52
CA ASN A 224 12.83 12.09 2.73
C ASN A 224 11.73 13.11 3.09
N ALA A 225 11.01 13.63 2.10
CA ALA A 225 9.89 14.56 2.32
C ALA A 225 8.76 13.94 3.17
N MET A 226 8.57 12.62 3.10
CA MET A 226 7.54 11.88 3.85
C MET A 226 8.01 11.47 5.26
N LEU A 227 9.29 11.64 5.58
CA LEU A 227 9.88 11.28 6.88
C LEU A 227 9.89 12.46 7.86
N ARG A 228 9.47 13.64 7.40
CA ARG A 228 9.45 14.88 8.17
C ARG A 228 8.22 14.98 9.04
N VAL A 229 8.44 15.49 10.23
CA VAL A 229 7.46 15.51 11.31
C VAL A 229 7.49 16.87 11.98
N GLU A 230 6.32 17.45 12.22
CA GLU A 230 6.23 18.71 12.98
C GLU A 230 6.35 18.45 14.48
N ASP A 231 7.14 19.27 15.17
CA ASP A 231 7.33 19.26 16.62
C ASP A 231 7.22 20.70 17.16
N PHE A 232 6.77 20.85 18.41
CA PHE A 232 6.72 22.16 19.06
C PHE A 232 8.10 22.67 19.43
N LEU A 233 9.00 21.75 19.82
CA LEU A 233 10.36 22.08 20.27
C LEU A 233 11.33 22.31 19.10
N SER A 234 10.96 21.87 17.89
CA SER A 234 11.76 22.05 16.67
C SER A 234 10.79 22.07 15.48
N ARG A 235 10.82 23.13 14.66
CA ARG A 235 9.84 23.32 13.55
C ARG A 235 9.65 22.07 12.67
N THR A 236 10.68 21.25 12.53
CA THR A 236 10.59 19.94 11.87
C THR A 236 11.68 18.99 12.42
N ARG A 237 11.36 17.70 12.58
CA ARG A 237 12.29 16.60 12.91
C ARG A 237 12.05 15.42 11.98
N ASP A 238 13.07 14.59 11.75
CA ASP A 238 12.91 13.33 11.02
C ASP A 238 12.56 12.20 11.98
N ILE A 239 11.74 11.24 11.53
CA ILE A 239 11.41 10.03 12.31
C ILE A 239 12.65 9.15 12.39
N PRO A 240 13.22 8.90 13.59
CA PRO A 240 14.31 7.95 13.69
C PRO A 240 13.77 6.55 13.38
N LEU A 241 14.47 5.75 12.57
CA LEU A 241 14.11 4.33 12.39
C LEU A 241 14.65 3.45 13.54
N LYS A 242 15.70 3.92 14.21
CA LYS A 242 16.27 3.31 15.42
C LYS A 242 16.49 4.39 16.47
N PRO A 243 16.25 4.11 17.76
CA PRO A 243 16.54 5.07 18.82
C PRO A 243 18.04 5.38 18.86
N LYS A 244 18.41 6.65 18.98
CA LYS A 244 19.82 7.06 19.16
C LYS A 244 20.28 6.60 20.55
N ILE A 245 21.10 5.55 20.60
CA ILE A 245 21.74 5.14 21.86
C ILE A 245 22.86 6.14 22.15
N SER A 246 22.66 7.00 23.15
CA SER A 246 23.72 7.87 23.65
C SER A 246 24.84 7.01 24.21
N LYS A 247 25.97 6.94 23.52
CA LYS A 247 27.17 6.30 24.06
C LYS A 247 27.67 7.16 25.21
N LEU A 248 27.55 6.66 26.44
CA LEU A 248 28.25 7.23 27.60
C LEU A 248 29.73 7.33 27.23
N SER A 249 30.23 8.57 27.14
CA SER A 249 31.61 8.88 26.76
C SER A 249 32.57 8.12 27.66
N LYS A 250 33.19 7.05 27.14
CA LYS A 250 34.50 6.64 27.64
C LYS A 250 35.49 7.65 27.09
N GLN A 251 36.08 8.42 28.00
CA GLN A 251 37.19 9.31 27.71
C GLN A 251 38.35 8.49 27.12
N THR A 252 38.55 8.59 25.81
CA THR A 252 39.80 8.17 25.17
C THR A 252 40.49 9.41 24.60
N ALA A 253 41.79 9.43 24.84
CA ALA A 253 42.65 10.60 24.78
C ALA A 253 42.73 11.27 23.40
N ARG A 254 42.92 12.59 23.47
CA ARG A 254 43.28 13.54 22.43
C ARG A 254 44.12 12.95 21.29
N ARG A 255 43.68 13.21 20.04
CA ARG A 255 44.56 13.56 18.92
C ARG A 255 43.92 14.68 18.11
N ASP A 256 44.77 15.62 17.74
CA ASP A 256 44.48 16.90 17.11
C ASP A 256 43.87 16.79 15.72
N GLY A 257 43.06 17.80 15.38
CA GLY A 257 42.94 18.33 14.02
C GLY A 257 41.69 17.90 13.25
N SER A 258 40.60 18.66 13.38
CA SER A 258 39.88 19.21 12.20
C SER A 258 38.74 20.12 12.66
N LEU A 259 38.87 21.42 12.37
CA LEU A 259 37.91 22.49 12.65
C LEU A 259 36.72 22.52 11.66
N LEU A 260 36.19 21.36 11.27
CA LEU A 260 34.99 21.26 10.42
C LEU A 260 33.94 20.23 10.93
N SER A 261 34.01 19.83 12.21
CA SER A 261 33.09 18.83 12.79
C SER A 261 31.72 19.37 13.21
N THR A 262 31.45 20.67 13.06
CA THR A 262 30.24 21.31 13.60
C THR A 262 29.13 21.60 12.59
N LEU A 263 29.30 21.22 11.32
CA LEU A 263 28.23 21.32 10.30
C LEU A 263 27.76 19.96 9.76
N SER A 264 28.32 18.86 10.25
CA SER A 264 27.95 17.50 9.81
C SER A 264 26.69 16.97 10.50
N SER A 265 26.12 17.66 11.48
CA SER A 265 24.99 17.17 12.30
C SER A 265 23.62 17.23 11.61
N TYR A 266 23.51 17.92 10.46
CA TYR A 266 22.23 18.19 9.80
C TYR A 266 21.94 17.31 8.57
N LEU A 267 22.87 16.42 8.19
CA LEU A 267 22.69 15.45 7.10
C LEU A 267 23.03 14.01 7.53
N LEU A 268 23.06 13.75 8.85
CA LEU A 268 23.19 12.39 9.36
C LEU A 268 21.89 11.63 9.13
N SER A 269 21.91 10.79 8.10
CA SER A 269 21.05 9.62 7.98
C SER A 269 21.02 8.89 9.34
N PRO A 270 19.85 8.51 9.90
CA PRO A 270 19.71 7.98 11.27
C PRO A 270 20.40 6.62 11.53
N TYR A 271 21.27 6.16 10.62
CA TYR A 271 21.82 4.80 10.57
C TYR A 271 23.25 4.65 11.10
N SER A 272 23.83 5.66 11.72
CA SER A 272 25.25 5.64 12.12
C SER A 272 25.45 5.34 13.61
N SER A 273 25.08 4.16 14.08
CA SER A 273 25.65 3.59 15.32
C SER A 273 25.27 2.12 15.47
N ASP A 274 25.91 1.24 14.70
CA ASP A 274 26.53 0.01 15.21
C ASP A 274 27.06 -0.80 14.03
N GLU A 275 28.38 -1.00 14.02
CA GLU A 275 29.09 -1.95 13.14
C GLU A 275 28.79 -3.39 13.59
N ALA A 276 27.52 -3.78 13.57
CA ALA A 276 27.18 -5.19 13.49
C ALA A 276 27.52 -5.63 12.07
N TYR A 277 28.59 -6.42 11.91
CA TYR A 277 29.10 -6.91 10.62
C TYR A 277 27.96 -7.51 9.80
N SER A 278 27.43 -6.74 8.84
CA SER A 278 26.62 -7.27 7.74
C SER A 278 27.58 -7.69 6.64
N ARG A 279 27.25 -8.76 5.92
CA ARG A 279 27.96 -9.15 4.70
C ARG A 279 27.96 -7.96 3.74
N ASP A 280 29.11 -7.69 3.11
CA ASP A 280 29.19 -6.70 2.04
C ASP A 280 28.28 -7.13 0.87
N PRO A 281 27.37 -6.24 0.43
CA PRO A 281 26.43 -6.57 -0.63
C PRO A 281 27.16 -6.73 -1.97
N THR A 282 26.64 -7.58 -2.84
CA THR A 282 27.19 -7.75 -4.19
C THR A 282 26.89 -6.53 -5.07
N GLU A 283 27.68 -6.33 -6.13
CA GLU A 283 27.45 -5.25 -7.09
C GLU A 283 26.05 -5.34 -7.73
N GLU A 284 25.58 -6.55 -8.03
CA GLU A 284 24.22 -6.82 -8.51
C GLU A 284 23.16 -6.43 -7.46
N GLU A 285 23.35 -6.73 -6.18
CA GLU A 285 22.40 -6.31 -5.12
C GLU A 285 22.33 -4.79 -5.01
N VAL A 286 23.46 -4.10 -5.18
CA VAL A 286 23.52 -2.63 -5.20
C VAL A 286 22.78 -2.07 -6.43
N GLU A 287 23.05 -2.58 -7.62
CA GLU A 287 22.39 -2.16 -8.86
C GLU A 287 20.86 -2.30 -8.76
N MET A 288 20.38 -3.45 -8.27
CA MET A 288 18.95 -3.70 -8.13
C MET A 288 18.31 -2.81 -7.06
N THR A 289 19.04 -2.51 -5.99
CA THR A 289 18.59 -1.51 -5.01
C THR A 289 18.44 -0.13 -5.65
N MET A 290 19.33 0.26 -6.57
CA MET A 290 19.21 1.53 -7.28
C MET A 290 17.99 1.55 -8.22
N CYS A 291 17.72 0.45 -8.93
CA CYS A 291 16.48 0.33 -9.72
C CYS A 291 15.22 0.49 -8.85
N ALA A 292 15.21 -0.09 -7.64
CA ALA A 292 14.12 0.08 -6.69
C ALA A 292 13.95 1.55 -6.25
N VAL A 293 15.05 2.24 -5.93
CA VAL A 293 15.05 3.66 -5.54
C VAL A 293 14.53 4.55 -6.67
N ASP A 294 14.98 4.32 -7.91
CA ASP A 294 14.54 5.07 -9.09
C ASP A 294 13.04 4.87 -9.34
N CYS A 295 12.56 3.63 -9.23
CA CYS A 295 11.14 3.32 -9.35
C CYS A 295 10.29 4.01 -8.27
N VAL A 296 10.71 3.97 -7.00
CA VAL A 296 9.98 4.64 -5.91
C VAL A 296 9.97 6.15 -6.11
N THR A 297 11.05 6.73 -6.62
CA THR A 297 11.10 8.14 -7.01
C THR A 297 10.11 8.46 -8.12
N ALA A 298 10.00 7.61 -9.14
CA ALA A 298 9.03 7.75 -10.23
C ALA A 298 7.57 7.63 -9.76
N CYS A 299 7.31 6.94 -8.64
CA CYS A 299 5.98 6.83 -8.05
C CYS A 299 5.47 8.13 -7.39
N LYS A 300 6.36 9.12 -7.16
CA LYS A 300 6.01 10.45 -6.60
C LYS A 300 5.15 10.38 -5.33
N LEU A 301 5.53 9.52 -4.39
CA LEU A 301 4.73 9.21 -3.19
C LEU A 301 4.38 10.43 -2.33
N GLN A 302 5.20 11.49 -2.37
CA GLN A 302 4.93 12.76 -1.68
C GLN A 302 3.64 13.47 -2.15
N GLU A 303 3.18 13.18 -3.37
CA GLU A 303 1.96 13.78 -3.94
C GLU A 303 0.69 13.03 -3.50
N LEU A 304 0.82 11.83 -2.89
CA LEU A 304 -0.32 10.97 -2.55
C LEU A 304 -1.38 11.66 -1.68
N PHE A 305 -0.93 12.50 -0.75
CA PHE A 305 -1.82 13.24 0.15
C PHE A 305 -2.04 14.69 -0.30
N ALA A 306 -1.52 15.13 -1.45
CA ALA A 306 -1.63 16.52 -1.91
C ALA A 306 -3.09 16.96 -2.00
N ASP A 307 -3.97 16.12 -2.56
CA ASP A 307 -5.39 16.43 -2.78
C ASP A 307 -6.32 15.88 -1.70
N VAL A 308 -5.80 15.47 -0.53
CA VAL A 308 -6.61 14.84 0.54
C VAL A 308 -7.75 15.74 1.06
N THR A 309 -7.66 17.05 0.84
CA THR A 309 -8.71 18.03 1.19
C THR A 309 -9.92 17.96 0.24
N SER A 310 -9.71 17.54 -1.01
CA SER A 310 -10.77 17.37 -2.01
C SER A 310 -11.59 16.10 -1.82
N PHE A 311 -11.06 15.13 -1.06
CA PHE A 311 -11.74 13.86 -0.85
C PHE A 311 -13.09 14.04 -0.14
N SER A 312 -14.06 13.23 -0.53
CA SER A 312 -15.31 13.06 0.19
C SER A 312 -15.06 12.63 1.63
N LEU A 313 -15.99 12.98 2.52
CA LEU A 313 -15.90 12.61 3.93
C LEU A 313 -15.79 11.09 4.12
N GLU A 314 -16.46 10.30 3.29
CA GLU A 314 -16.43 8.84 3.41
C GLU A 314 -15.04 8.28 3.10
N THR A 315 -14.40 8.74 2.02
CA THR A 315 -13.01 8.38 1.70
C THR A 315 -12.08 8.75 2.84
N GLN A 316 -12.23 9.94 3.42
CA GLN A 316 -11.38 10.39 4.53
C GLN A 316 -11.52 9.48 5.75
N LYS A 317 -12.74 9.09 6.11
CA LYS A 317 -12.97 8.12 7.19
C LYS A 317 -12.32 6.78 6.90
N CYS A 318 -12.46 6.26 5.67
CA CYS A 318 -11.78 5.03 5.26
C CYS A 318 -10.25 5.15 5.35
N LEU A 319 -9.68 6.27 4.88
CA LEU A 319 -8.26 6.54 4.94
C LEU A 319 -7.75 6.58 6.39
N LEU A 320 -8.39 7.34 7.29
CA LEU A 320 -7.99 7.40 8.70
C LEU A 320 -8.15 6.04 9.40
N THR A 321 -9.20 5.29 9.07
CA THR A 321 -9.37 3.91 9.56
C THR A 321 -8.22 3.01 9.09
N ALA A 322 -7.82 3.14 7.83
CA ALA A 322 -6.70 2.39 7.28
C ALA A 322 -5.37 2.79 7.93
N VAL A 323 -5.11 4.09 8.14
CA VAL A 323 -3.94 4.61 8.87
C VAL A 323 -3.85 4.00 10.25
N ARG A 324 -4.95 3.99 11.02
CA ARG A 324 -5.01 3.33 12.33
C ARG A 324 -4.67 1.84 12.25
N SER A 325 -5.28 1.13 11.29
CA SER A 325 -5.12 -0.33 11.17
C SER A 325 -3.69 -0.77 10.81
N VAL A 326 -2.97 0.04 10.02
CA VAL A 326 -1.61 -0.28 9.55
C VAL A 326 -0.54 0.25 10.51
N GLY A 327 -0.81 1.38 11.15
CA GLY A 327 0.16 2.13 11.94
C GLY A 327 0.38 1.60 13.36
N TYR A 328 -0.61 0.96 13.97
CA TYR A 328 -0.50 0.51 15.36
C TYR A 328 -1.35 -0.73 15.66
N ASN A 329 -0.74 -1.70 16.33
CA ASN A 329 -1.40 -2.96 16.68
C ASN A 329 -1.78 -3.00 18.17
N GLU A 330 -2.93 -2.44 18.52
CA GLU A 330 -3.46 -2.43 19.91
C GLU A 330 -3.50 -3.84 20.53
N LYS A 331 -3.86 -4.86 19.74
CA LYS A 331 -3.98 -6.25 20.22
C LYS A 331 -2.64 -6.87 20.62
N GLU A 332 -1.56 -6.41 20.01
CA GLU A 332 -0.20 -6.82 20.41
C GLU A 332 0.19 -6.16 21.74
N MET A 333 -0.23 -4.91 21.93
CA MET A 333 -0.01 -4.17 23.17
C MET A 333 -0.74 -4.77 24.37
N GLU A 334 -2.01 -5.17 24.18
CA GLU A 334 -2.81 -5.82 25.22
C GLU A 334 -2.17 -7.12 25.72
N LYS A 335 -1.50 -7.86 24.83
CA LYS A 335 -0.83 -9.13 25.15
C LYS A 335 0.55 -8.93 25.75
N SER A 336 1.18 -7.78 25.54
CA SER A 336 2.54 -7.55 26.02
C SER A 336 2.59 -7.31 27.53
N THR A 337 3.45 -8.07 28.19
CA THR A 337 3.79 -7.92 29.61
C THR A 337 5.03 -7.06 29.85
N ILE A 338 5.76 -6.72 28.78
CA ILE A 338 7.03 -5.99 28.83
C ILE A 338 6.91 -4.70 27.99
N THR A 339 7.73 -3.70 28.31
CA THR A 339 7.92 -2.51 27.48
C THR A 339 8.32 -2.91 26.06
N ILE A 340 7.59 -2.40 25.07
CA ILE A 340 7.81 -2.72 23.66
C ILE A 340 8.94 -1.84 23.13
N PRO A 341 9.85 -2.38 22.31
CA PRO A 341 10.86 -1.57 21.63
C PRO A 341 10.20 -0.48 20.79
N TYR A 342 10.95 0.59 20.52
CA TYR A 342 10.52 1.68 19.67
C TYR A 342 10.04 1.18 18.29
N ASP A 343 8.79 1.49 17.95
CA ASP A 343 8.22 1.23 16.64
C ASP A 343 8.20 2.52 15.80
N PRO A 344 9.07 2.65 14.79
CA PRO A 344 9.07 3.81 13.91
C PRO A 344 7.81 3.90 13.03
N VAL A 345 7.12 2.79 12.77
CA VAL A 345 5.88 2.78 11.98
C VAL A 345 4.78 3.53 12.71
N ALA A 346 4.63 3.27 14.01
CA ALA A 346 3.68 3.99 14.85
C ALA A 346 3.89 5.52 14.78
N ALA A 347 5.14 5.99 14.83
CA ALA A 347 5.47 7.40 14.72
C ALA A 347 5.10 7.99 13.34
N LEU A 348 5.39 7.28 12.24
CA LEU A 348 5.07 7.72 10.89
C LEU A 348 3.56 7.84 10.66
N PHE A 349 2.82 6.81 11.04
CA PHE A 349 1.39 6.76 10.84
C PHE A 349 0.65 7.73 11.77
N LEU A 350 1.22 8.05 12.93
CA LEU A 350 0.73 9.13 13.77
C LEU A 350 0.87 10.49 13.09
N GLU A 351 2.00 10.76 12.43
CA GLU A 351 2.15 12.01 11.67
C GLU A 351 1.18 12.09 10.49
N PHE A 352 0.94 10.98 9.78
CA PHE A 352 -0.09 10.93 8.74
C PHE A 352 -1.49 11.20 9.31
N MET A 353 -1.85 10.55 10.41
CA MET A 353 -3.15 10.73 11.08
C MET A 353 -3.38 12.21 11.43
N VAL A 354 -2.41 12.84 12.08
CA VAL A 354 -2.49 14.24 12.52
C VAL A 354 -2.52 15.18 11.33
N THR A 355 -1.60 15.02 10.37
CA THR A 355 -1.49 15.90 9.19
C THR A 355 -2.74 15.84 8.33
N ILE A 356 -3.27 14.65 8.04
CA ILE A 356 -4.49 14.48 7.24
C ILE A 356 -5.68 15.14 7.96
N THR A 357 -5.79 14.96 9.27
CA THR A 357 -6.91 15.53 10.07
C THR A 357 -6.82 17.06 10.13
N ILE A 358 -5.64 17.62 10.40
CA ILE A 358 -5.43 19.08 10.48
C ILE A 358 -5.68 19.75 9.13
N ARG A 359 -5.21 19.16 8.03
CA ARG A 359 -5.48 19.69 6.67
C ARG A 359 -6.97 19.70 6.34
N ASN A 360 -7.76 18.88 7.03
CA ASN A 360 -9.21 18.81 6.92
C ASN A 360 -9.93 19.43 8.12
N ALA A 361 -9.36 20.51 8.69
CA ALA A 361 -9.88 21.20 9.87
C ALA A 361 -11.37 21.56 9.77
N GLU A 362 -11.88 21.84 8.55
CA GLU A 362 -13.29 22.11 8.28
C GLU A 362 -14.27 21.01 8.65
N ARG A 363 -13.79 19.78 8.70
CA ARG A 363 -14.55 18.57 9.04
C ARG A 363 -14.03 17.91 10.31
N ILE A 364 -13.24 18.63 11.11
CA ILE A 364 -12.54 18.05 12.27
C ILE A 364 -13.50 17.35 13.23
N GLU A 365 -14.71 17.86 13.47
CA GLU A 365 -15.71 17.21 14.33
C GLU A 365 -16.08 15.80 13.86
N LYS A 366 -16.11 15.57 12.54
CA LYS A 366 -16.45 14.27 11.94
C LYS A 366 -15.24 13.34 11.83
N LEU A 367 -14.04 13.89 11.79
CA LEU A 367 -12.78 13.14 11.70
C LEU A 367 -12.14 12.87 13.08
N TRP A 368 -12.50 13.66 14.08
CA TRP A 368 -11.96 13.62 15.44
C TRP A 368 -11.98 12.23 16.06
N PRO A 369 -13.08 11.45 16.01
CA PRO A 369 -13.09 10.11 16.63
C PRO A 369 -12.00 9.21 16.07
N TYR A 370 -11.73 9.27 14.76
CA TYR A 370 -10.72 8.43 14.13
C TYR A 370 -9.30 8.81 14.57
N ALA A 371 -9.01 10.11 14.65
CA ALA A 371 -7.68 10.60 15.01
C ALA A 371 -7.42 10.54 16.52
N ALA A 372 -8.36 11.01 17.34
CA ALA A 372 -8.24 11.02 18.79
C ALA A 372 -8.22 9.59 19.35
N ASP A 373 -9.11 8.70 18.90
CA ASP A 373 -9.13 7.32 19.41
C ASP A 373 -7.83 6.58 19.07
N TYR A 374 -7.24 6.85 17.90
CA TYR A 374 -5.93 6.29 17.54
C TYR A 374 -4.82 6.75 18.48
N ILE A 375 -4.73 8.06 18.71
CA ILE A 375 -3.68 8.64 19.56
C ILE A 375 -3.88 8.21 21.02
N LEU A 376 -5.13 8.24 21.51
CA LEU A 376 -5.46 7.81 22.87
C LEU A 376 -5.26 6.31 23.07
N GLY A 377 -5.51 5.48 22.05
CA GLY A 377 -5.19 4.05 22.08
C GLY A 377 -3.69 3.74 22.15
N ILE A 378 -2.83 4.64 21.69
CA ILE A 378 -1.38 4.58 21.93
C ILE A 378 -1.06 5.03 23.36
N LEU A 379 -1.61 6.16 23.78
CA LEU A 379 -1.33 6.76 25.10
C LEU A 379 -1.88 5.95 26.27
N SER A 380 -2.92 5.14 26.08
CA SER A 380 -3.42 4.22 27.11
C SER A 380 -2.40 3.17 27.54
N PHE A 381 -1.33 2.99 26.77
CA PHE A 381 -0.21 2.10 27.09
C PHE A 381 1.11 2.85 27.25
N ALA A 382 1.09 4.15 27.55
CA ALA A 382 2.29 5.00 27.57
C ALA A 382 3.46 4.43 28.41
N GLU A 383 3.19 3.80 29.57
CA GLU A 383 4.24 3.17 30.40
C GLU A 383 4.94 1.97 29.75
N LYS A 384 4.26 1.30 28.81
CA LYS A 384 4.78 0.15 28.06
C LYS A 384 5.40 0.56 26.72
N GLN A 385 5.31 1.83 26.35
CA GLN A 385 5.75 2.33 25.05
C GLN A 385 7.15 2.94 25.12
N SER A 386 7.79 3.04 23.97
CA SER A 386 8.97 3.89 23.84
C SER A 386 8.60 5.34 24.08
N VAL A 387 9.42 6.05 24.87
CA VAL A 387 9.30 7.49 25.12
C VAL A 387 9.11 8.29 23.82
N LEU A 388 9.83 7.93 22.75
CA LEU A 388 9.71 8.62 21.46
C LEU A 388 8.29 8.52 20.87
N VAL A 389 7.63 7.36 20.98
CA VAL A 389 6.25 7.18 20.49
C VAL A 389 5.28 7.98 21.36
N VAL A 390 5.48 7.97 22.68
CA VAL A 390 4.63 8.72 23.63
C VAL A 390 4.77 10.23 23.39
N GLU A 391 5.99 10.75 23.29
CA GLU A 391 6.26 12.15 22.94
C GLU A 391 5.53 12.55 21.65
N ARG A 392 5.66 11.74 20.60
CA ARG A 392 4.99 12.00 19.32
C ARG A 392 3.48 11.99 19.47
N ALA A 393 2.91 11.04 20.21
CA ALA A 393 1.48 10.95 20.45
C ALA A 393 0.94 12.17 21.23
N VAL A 394 1.66 12.62 22.26
CA VAL A 394 1.32 13.84 23.02
C VAL A 394 1.36 15.06 22.11
N VAL A 395 2.41 15.23 21.31
CA VAL A 395 2.53 16.34 20.34
C VAL A 395 1.38 16.31 19.34
N GLY A 396 1.08 15.13 18.78
CA GLY A 396 -0.05 14.94 17.87
C GLY A 396 -1.39 15.32 18.48
N LEU A 397 -1.65 14.88 19.73
CA LEU A 397 -2.88 15.18 20.45
C LEU A 397 -3.05 16.69 20.67
N LEU A 398 -1.99 17.37 21.11
CA LEU A 398 -2.01 18.81 21.36
C LEU A 398 -2.16 19.60 20.05
N ARG A 399 -1.54 19.17 18.95
CA ARG A 399 -1.76 19.77 17.62
C ARG A 399 -3.22 19.65 17.16
N LEU A 400 -3.87 18.51 17.40
CA LEU A 400 -5.30 18.35 17.12
C LEU A 400 -6.16 19.25 18.01
N CYS A 401 -5.84 19.35 19.30
CA CYS A 401 -6.54 20.25 20.24
C CYS A 401 -6.41 21.71 19.80
N ILE A 402 -5.21 22.15 19.39
CA ILE A 402 -4.95 23.50 18.86
C ILE A 402 -5.79 23.77 17.61
N CYS A 403 -5.86 22.80 16.68
CA CYS A 403 -6.65 22.90 15.47
C CYS A 403 -8.17 22.98 15.74
N ALA A 404 -8.67 22.19 16.71
CA ALA A 404 -10.07 22.26 17.12
C ALA A 404 -10.39 23.57 17.85
N ALA A 405 -9.49 24.03 18.73
CA ALA A 405 -9.63 25.28 19.48
C ALA A 405 -9.62 26.51 18.58
N SER A 406 -8.78 26.56 17.54
CA SER A 406 -8.75 27.69 16.59
C SER A 406 -10.05 27.85 15.82
N ARG A 407 -10.90 26.83 15.83
CA ARG A 407 -12.23 26.81 15.21
C ARG A 407 -13.37 26.95 16.22
N ASN A 408 -13.09 27.05 17.51
CA ASN A 408 -14.08 27.05 18.58
C ASN A 408 -15.05 25.85 18.50
N VAL A 409 -14.52 24.66 18.18
CA VAL A 409 -15.28 23.39 18.23
C VAL A 409 -14.67 22.40 19.23
N LEU A 410 -15.47 21.44 19.69
CA LEU A 410 -15.03 20.28 20.49
C LEU A 410 -14.43 20.59 21.87
N LEU A 411 -14.85 21.65 22.56
CA LEU A 411 -14.35 22.00 23.91
C LEU A 411 -14.35 20.80 24.86
N ASP A 412 -15.48 20.10 25.01
CA ASP A 412 -15.59 18.92 25.89
C ASP A 412 -14.57 17.81 25.56
N LYS A 413 -14.19 17.67 24.29
CA LYS A 413 -13.21 16.67 23.86
C LYS A 413 -11.80 17.16 24.16
N ILE A 414 -11.53 18.44 23.95
CA ILE A 414 -10.25 19.07 24.30
C ILE A 414 -10.02 18.95 25.81
N LEU A 415 -11.00 19.32 26.64
CA LEU A 415 -10.92 19.19 28.10
C LEU A 415 -10.57 17.76 28.51
N LYS A 416 -11.26 16.76 27.95
CA LYS A 416 -10.94 15.33 28.19
C LYS A 416 -9.51 14.97 27.82
N CYS A 417 -9.00 15.46 26.68
CA CYS A 417 -7.62 15.22 26.30
C CYS A 417 -6.63 15.87 27.28
N LEU A 418 -6.89 17.09 27.73
CA LEU A 418 -6.04 17.78 28.72
C LEU A 418 -6.07 17.08 30.08
N THR A 419 -7.23 16.61 30.53
CA THR A 419 -7.38 15.79 31.75
C THR A 419 -6.52 14.53 31.67
N ILE A 420 -6.56 13.81 30.54
CA ILE A 420 -5.75 12.60 30.35
C ILE A 420 -4.25 12.92 30.45
N LEU A 421 -3.80 14.03 29.84
CA LEU A 421 -2.38 14.43 29.91
C LEU A 421 -1.96 14.83 31.32
N ARG A 422 -2.85 15.47 32.09
CA ARG A 422 -2.60 15.83 33.50
C ARG A 422 -2.49 14.59 34.38
N ASP A 423 -3.36 13.61 34.14
CA ASP A 423 -3.48 12.41 34.96
C ASP A 423 -2.47 11.31 34.56
N PHE A 424 -1.47 11.65 33.74
CA PHE A 424 -0.40 10.71 33.38
C PHE A 424 0.40 10.23 34.60
N PRO A 425 0.82 8.95 34.61
CA PRO A 425 1.72 8.44 35.64
C PRO A 425 3.00 9.29 35.71
N PRO A 426 3.58 9.52 36.92
CA PRO A 426 4.78 10.35 37.06
C PRO A 426 5.95 9.89 36.17
N SER A 427 6.08 8.57 35.98
CA SER A 427 7.06 7.92 35.09
C SER A 427 6.96 8.41 33.65
N VAL A 428 5.74 8.63 33.15
CA VAL A 428 5.47 9.14 31.80
C VAL A 428 5.62 10.65 31.80
N THR A 429 4.99 11.34 32.75
CA THR A 429 4.96 12.81 32.84
C THR A 429 6.36 13.41 32.82
N GLN A 430 7.32 12.83 33.56
CA GLN A 430 8.71 13.31 33.57
C GLN A 430 9.37 13.27 32.17
N THR A 431 9.00 12.31 31.33
CA THR A 431 9.61 12.13 30.01
C THR A 431 9.02 13.05 28.94
N VAL A 432 7.75 13.45 29.07
CA VAL A 432 7.03 14.25 28.06
C VAL A 432 6.64 15.65 28.55
N ALA A 433 7.12 16.05 29.73
CA ALA A 433 6.77 17.32 30.38
C ALA A 433 7.01 18.54 29.47
N GLU A 434 8.13 18.59 28.76
CA GLU A 434 8.47 19.71 27.87
C GLU A 434 7.45 19.86 26.72
N GLN A 435 7.06 18.73 26.12
CA GLN A 435 6.09 18.68 25.03
C GLN A 435 4.69 19.07 25.52
N ILE A 436 4.29 18.58 26.71
CA ILE A 436 3.02 18.97 27.34
C ILE A 436 3.00 20.47 27.62
N MET A 437 4.02 21.00 28.30
CA MET A 437 4.11 22.41 28.68
C MET A 437 4.11 23.32 27.45
N THR A 438 4.90 22.98 26.44
CA THR A 438 5.00 23.76 25.20
C THR A 438 3.69 23.72 24.43
N GLY A 439 3.08 22.54 24.26
CA GLY A 439 1.81 22.40 23.57
C GLY A 439 0.63 23.06 24.31
N ALA A 440 0.59 22.99 25.65
CA ALA A 440 -0.39 23.71 26.47
C ALA A 440 -0.20 25.24 26.33
N THR A 441 1.05 25.71 26.25
CA THR A 441 1.35 27.11 25.98
C THR A 441 0.87 27.54 24.61
N SER A 442 1.13 26.75 23.56
CA SER A 442 0.61 27.00 22.21
C SER A 442 -0.92 26.96 22.17
N LEU A 443 -1.56 26.03 22.88
CA LEU A 443 -3.02 25.94 22.95
C LEU A 443 -3.64 27.17 23.63
N SER A 444 -3.03 27.64 24.72
CA SER A 444 -3.47 28.86 25.40
C SER A 444 -3.30 30.13 24.56
N SER A 445 -2.34 30.14 23.61
CA SER A 445 -2.07 31.29 22.74
C SER A 445 -2.97 31.32 21.50
N VAL A 446 -3.76 30.28 21.24
CA VAL A 446 -4.81 30.29 20.21
C VAL A 446 -5.89 31.30 20.56
N GLN A 447 -6.30 32.13 19.60
CA GLN A 447 -7.45 33.01 19.74
C GLN A 447 -8.73 32.15 19.68
N SER A 448 -9.24 31.76 20.85
CA SER A 448 -10.47 30.98 21.00
C SER A 448 -11.32 31.55 22.14
N GLU A 449 -12.62 31.28 22.09
CA GLU A 449 -13.59 31.66 23.12
C GLU A 449 -13.33 30.93 24.46
N TYR A 450 -12.59 29.82 24.41
CA TYR A 450 -12.26 28.95 25.54
C TYR A 450 -11.37 29.61 26.59
N ARG A 451 -10.73 30.73 26.26
CA ARG A 451 -9.93 31.51 27.24
C ARG A 451 -10.76 32.08 28.39
N ASN A 452 -12.08 32.13 28.22
CA ASN A 452 -13.00 32.56 29.28
C ASN A 452 -13.60 31.37 30.05
N ASP A 453 -13.34 30.14 29.59
CA ASP A 453 -13.81 28.93 30.26
C ASP A 453 -12.92 28.62 31.47
N PRO A 454 -13.48 28.56 32.71
CA PRO A 454 -12.69 28.34 33.91
C PRO A 454 -11.97 27.00 33.94
N GLU A 455 -12.64 25.93 33.51
CA GLU A 455 -12.10 24.56 33.53
C GLU A 455 -10.93 24.43 32.54
N PHE A 456 -11.09 24.99 31.34
CA PHE A 456 -10.00 25.08 30.36
C PHE A 456 -8.80 25.85 30.91
N CYS A 457 -9.03 27.01 31.52
CA CYS A 457 -7.95 27.82 32.10
C CYS A 457 -7.20 27.10 33.22
N GLU A 458 -7.93 26.42 34.11
CA GLU A 458 -7.38 25.64 35.21
C GLU A 458 -6.48 24.51 34.69
N LEU A 459 -6.99 23.68 33.76
CA LEU A 459 -6.21 22.59 33.16
C LEU A 459 -4.96 23.09 32.43
N ILE A 460 -5.04 24.20 31.70
CA ILE A 460 -3.88 24.80 31.04
C ILE A 460 -2.83 25.24 32.06
N LEU A 461 -3.23 25.81 33.20
CA LEU A 461 -2.30 26.22 34.25
C LEU A 461 -1.65 25.00 34.91
N GLU A 462 -2.41 23.96 35.23
CA GLU A 462 -1.89 22.70 35.77
C GLU A 462 -0.84 22.09 34.83
N LEU A 463 -1.16 21.97 33.54
CA LEU A 463 -0.25 21.38 32.55
C LEU A 463 1.00 22.23 32.30
N LYS A 464 0.92 23.56 32.42
CA LYS A 464 2.09 24.45 32.31
C LYS A 464 3.01 24.36 33.52
N ASN A 465 2.49 23.98 34.68
CA ASN A 465 3.24 23.84 35.92
C ASN A 465 3.87 22.46 36.10
N ILE A 466 3.68 21.54 35.15
CA ILE A 466 4.39 20.26 35.13
C ILE A 466 5.88 20.54 34.96
N THR A 467 6.63 20.46 36.05
CA THR A 467 8.09 20.53 36.04
C THR A 467 8.67 19.12 35.93
N PRO A 468 9.67 18.89 35.06
CA PRO A 468 10.48 17.69 35.18
C PRO A 468 11.19 17.75 36.53
N GLU A 469 10.80 16.90 37.48
CA GLU A 469 11.58 16.72 38.72
C GLU A 469 12.95 16.15 38.34
N ASN A 470 14.02 16.82 38.79
CA ASN A 470 15.42 16.52 38.47
C ASN A 470 15.87 15.12 38.90
#